data_AF-W5NER9-F1
#
_entry.id   AF-W5NER9-F1
#
_cell.length_a   1.000
_cell.length_b   1.000
_cell.length_c   1.000
_cell.angle_alpha   90.00
_cell.angle_beta   90.00
_cell.angle_gamma   90.00
#
_symmetry.space_group_name_H-M   'P 1'
#
loop_
_entity.id
_entity.type
_entity.pdbx_description
1 polymer ?
#
loop_
_entity_poly.entity_id
_entity_poly.type
_entity_poly.pdbx_seq_one_letter_code
_entity_poly.pdbx_strand_id
1 'polypeptide(L)'
;LFISMALSECLILMFLTLSYSRPLAEDRVKNDARLLAQTTVIRIQKHTNESKMSPNLVFSGLELIPDALNDKTLEGLSTVEDNLHTFQEILSSLPMEEMDQILADIFNLRMIIKSLATSVNCAPLKSSNMSHLESFLKTNAAFHVTIGNVALERLQKYLLKLIRNLDQLKNC
;
A
#
# COMPACT_ATOMS: atom_id res chain seq x y z
N LEU A 1 -21.94 48.77 -8.84
CA LEU A 1 -22.31 47.54 -9.60
C LEU A 1 -21.11 46.88 -10.30
N PHE A 2 -20.29 47.60 -11.09
CA PHE A 2 -19.16 47.01 -11.83
C PHE A 2 -18.13 46.24 -10.98
N ILE A 3 -17.76 46.77 -9.80
CA ILE A 3 -16.81 46.11 -8.88
C ILE A 3 -17.39 44.78 -8.34
N SER A 4 -18.71 44.71 -8.14
CA SER A 4 -19.41 43.51 -7.66
C SER A 4 -19.47 42.40 -8.71
N MET A 5 -19.56 42.74 -10.01
CA MET A 5 -19.55 41.75 -11.10
C MET A 5 -18.14 41.17 -11.30
N ALA A 6 -17.11 42.02 -11.28
CA ALA A 6 -15.72 41.58 -11.40
C ALA A 6 -15.27 40.66 -10.25
N LEU A 7 -15.74 40.92 -9.01
CA LEU A 7 -15.50 40.05 -7.86
C LEU A 7 -16.17 38.67 -8.01
N SER A 8 -17.38 38.63 -8.57
CA SER A 8 -18.11 37.39 -8.84
C SER A 8 -17.41 36.52 -9.89
N GLU A 9 -16.95 37.12 -10.98
CA GLU A 9 -16.24 36.42 -12.06
C GLU A 9 -14.89 35.86 -11.59
N CYS A 10 -14.14 36.61 -10.78
CA CYS A 10 -12.91 36.13 -10.15
C CYS A 10 -13.12 34.96 -9.19
N LEU A 11 -14.21 34.99 -8.41
CA LEU A 11 -14.57 33.87 -7.54
C LEU A 11 -14.86 32.61 -8.36
N ILE A 12 -15.61 32.73 -9.44
CA ILE A 12 -15.93 31.60 -10.33
C ILE A 12 -14.66 31.02 -10.97
N LEU A 13 -13.74 31.86 -11.46
CA LEU A 13 -12.44 31.42 -12.00
C LEU A 13 -11.57 30.71 -10.95
N MET A 14 -11.55 31.20 -9.71
CA MET A 14 -10.85 30.53 -8.61
C MET A 14 -11.47 29.15 -8.29
N PHE A 15 -12.80 29.02 -8.25
CA PHE A 15 -13.45 27.73 -8.05
C PHE A 15 -13.22 26.75 -9.22
N LEU A 16 -13.21 27.23 -10.46
CA LEU A 16 -12.97 26.40 -11.65
C LEU A 16 -11.51 25.90 -11.71
N THR A 17 -10.54 26.75 -11.39
CA THR A 17 -9.11 26.36 -11.35
C THR A 17 -8.80 25.39 -10.21
N LEU A 18 -9.46 25.53 -9.05
CA LEU A 18 -9.32 24.61 -7.93
C LEU A 18 -9.94 23.23 -8.21
N SER A 19 -10.98 23.17 -9.04
CA SER A 19 -11.66 21.91 -9.39
C SER A 19 -10.96 21.18 -10.54
N TYR A 20 -10.40 21.90 -11.52
CA TYR A 20 -9.63 21.29 -12.62
C TYR A 20 -8.25 20.74 -12.20
N SER A 21 -7.63 21.28 -11.16
CA SER A 21 -6.32 20.81 -10.66
C SER A 21 -6.40 19.51 -9.86
N ARG A 22 -7.56 19.18 -9.29
CA ARG A 22 -7.75 17.97 -8.46
C ARG A 22 -7.59 16.66 -9.23
N PRO A 23 -8.25 16.44 -10.38
CA PRO A 23 -8.05 15.22 -11.17
C PRO A 23 -6.58 15.00 -11.58
N LEU A 24 -5.90 16.08 -11.97
CA LEU A 24 -4.48 16.03 -12.36
C LEU A 24 -3.55 15.65 -11.19
N ALA A 25 -3.88 16.10 -9.97
CA ALA A 25 -3.14 15.73 -8.77
C ALA A 25 -3.38 14.26 -8.39
N GLU A 26 -4.62 13.76 -8.49
CA GLU A 26 -4.98 12.37 -8.20
C GLU A 26 -4.27 11.39 -9.16
N ASP A 27 -4.31 11.67 -10.46
CA ASP A 27 -3.66 10.83 -11.48
C ASP A 27 -2.14 10.76 -11.26
N ARG A 28 -1.53 11.88 -10.86
CA ARG A 28 -0.10 11.92 -10.52
C ARG A 28 0.21 11.05 -9.31
N VAL A 29 -0.57 11.15 -8.23
CA VAL A 29 -0.41 10.33 -7.02
C VAL A 29 -0.57 8.84 -7.33
N LYS A 30 -1.53 8.47 -8.19
CA LYS A 30 -1.71 7.09 -8.66
C LYS A 30 -0.53 6.60 -9.51
N ASN A 31 0.02 7.44 -10.37
CA ASN A 31 1.21 7.12 -11.14
C ASN A 31 2.43 6.89 -10.26
N ASP A 32 2.62 7.73 -9.24
CA ASP A 32 3.70 7.57 -8.26
C ASP A 32 3.54 6.26 -7.48
N ALA A 33 2.31 5.92 -7.05
CA ALA A 33 2.00 4.63 -6.42
C ALA A 33 2.33 3.45 -7.34
N ARG A 34 1.98 3.54 -8.62
CA ARG A 34 2.21 2.50 -9.63
C ARG A 34 3.70 2.27 -9.85
N LEU A 35 4.47 3.34 -10.04
CA LEU A 35 5.91 3.28 -10.26
C LEU A 35 6.62 2.68 -9.05
N LEU A 36 6.27 3.12 -7.84
CA LEU A 36 6.85 2.60 -6.62
C LEU A 36 6.52 1.11 -6.44
N ALA A 37 5.25 0.71 -6.60
CA ALA A 37 4.85 -0.69 -6.50
C ALA A 37 5.57 -1.59 -7.53
N GLN A 38 5.76 -1.12 -8.77
CA GLN A 38 6.54 -1.84 -9.78
C GLN A 38 8.01 -1.99 -9.38
N THR A 39 8.61 -0.91 -8.87
CA THR A 39 9.99 -0.90 -8.38
C THR A 39 10.15 -1.92 -7.23
N THR A 40 9.21 -1.94 -6.30
CA THR A 40 9.21 -2.87 -5.17
C THR A 40 9.06 -4.32 -5.63
N VAL A 41 8.18 -4.61 -6.60
CA VAL A 41 8.04 -5.96 -7.19
C VAL A 41 9.35 -6.47 -7.78
N ILE A 42 10.07 -5.62 -8.52
CA ILE A 42 11.38 -5.95 -9.11
C ILE A 42 12.40 -6.21 -8.00
N ARG A 43 12.41 -5.38 -6.95
CA ARG A 43 13.33 -5.53 -5.82
C ARG A 43 13.07 -6.81 -5.02
N ILE A 44 11.81 -7.15 -4.77
CA ILE A 44 11.42 -8.43 -4.16
C ILE A 44 11.90 -9.59 -5.02
N GLN A 45 11.66 -9.55 -6.34
CA GLN A 45 12.10 -10.61 -7.25
C GLN A 45 13.62 -10.79 -7.24
N LYS A 46 14.38 -9.69 -7.22
CA LYS A 46 15.84 -9.73 -7.08
C LYS A 46 16.25 -10.40 -5.77
N HIS A 47 15.69 -9.96 -4.65
CA HIS A 47 15.96 -10.51 -3.33
C HIS A 47 15.63 -12.01 -3.21
N THR A 48 14.48 -12.45 -3.75
CA THR A 48 14.08 -13.86 -3.76
C THR A 48 14.99 -14.73 -4.65
N ASN A 49 15.47 -14.20 -5.78
CA ASN A 49 16.38 -14.93 -6.66
C ASN A 49 17.78 -15.09 -6.04
N GLU A 50 18.29 -14.05 -5.37
CA GLU A 50 19.61 -14.05 -4.71
C GLU A 50 19.63 -14.98 -3.49
N SER A 51 18.51 -15.06 -2.75
CA SER A 51 18.37 -15.89 -1.54
C SER A 51 18.14 -17.39 -1.78
N LYS A 52 18.10 -17.87 -3.04
CA LYS A 52 17.86 -19.29 -3.41
C LYS A 52 16.70 -19.92 -2.63
N MET A 53 15.54 -19.27 -2.72
CA MET A 53 14.29 -19.68 -2.08
C MET A 53 13.93 -21.15 -2.36
N SER A 54 13.79 -21.97 -1.30
CA SER A 54 13.25 -23.34 -1.39
C SER A 54 11.73 -23.32 -1.25
N PRO A 55 10.97 -24.14 -2.02
CA PRO A 55 9.51 -24.03 -2.04
C PRO A 55 8.84 -24.72 -0.84
N ASN A 56 7.77 -24.06 -0.37
CA ASN A 56 6.57 -24.59 0.27
C ASN A 56 6.73 -25.46 1.55
N LEU A 57 6.76 -24.79 2.70
CA LEU A 57 6.26 -25.37 3.95
C LEU A 57 4.88 -24.81 4.26
N VAL A 58 3.88 -25.67 4.46
CA VAL A 58 2.56 -25.27 4.94
C VAL A 58 2.63 -25.12 6.46
N PHE A 59 2.43 -23.91 6.95
CA PHE A 59 2.47 -23.55 8.37
C PHE A 59 1.08 -23.08 8.83
N SER A 60 0.68 -23.41 10.06
CA SER A 60 -0.58 -22.91 10.64
C SER A 60 -0.40 -21.46 11.11
N GLY A 61 -1.38 -20.57 10.91
CA GLY A 61 -1.26 -19.14 11.29
C GLY A 61 -0.93 -18.20 10.14
N LEU A 62 -0.67 -18.73 8.92
CA LEU A 62 -0.42 -17.92 7.73
C LEU A 62 -1.66 -17.12 7.28
N GLU A 63 -2.85 -17.41 7.79
CA GLU A 63 -4.07 -16.63 7.56
C GLU A 63 -3.96 -15.17 8.03
N LEU A 64 -3.03 -14.87 8.96
CA LEU A 64 -2.76 -13.50 9.43
C LEU A 64 -1.95 -12.67 8.42
N ILE A 65 -1.33 -13.32 7.41
CA ILE A 65 -0.63 -12.63 6.33
C ILE A 65 -1.64 -12.37 5.21
N PRO A 66 -1.83 -11.13 4.73
CA PRO A 66 -2.82 -10.85 3.70
C PRO A 66 -2.61 -11.73 2.45
N ASP A 67 -3.64 -12.47 2.05
CA ASP A 67 -3.61 -13.26 0.83
C ASP A 67 -4.19 -12.47 -0.35
N ALA A 68 -3.33 -12.14 -1.30
CA ALA A 68 -3.70 -11.43 -2.51
C ALA A 68 -4.66 -12.24 -3.41
N LEU A 69 -4.71 -13.56 -3.26
CA LEU A 69 -5.52 -14.49 -4.06
C LEU A 69 -6.98 -14.59 -3.62
N ASN A 70 -7.36 -14.00 -2.48
CA ASN A 70 -8.78 -13.85 -2.19
C ASN A 70 -9.41 -12.93 -3.26
N ASP A 71 -10.31 -13.51 -4.04
CA ASP A 71 -10.90 -12.99 -5.29
C ASP A 71 -11.80 -11.75 -5.10
N LYS A 72 -11.84 -11.21 -3.88
CA LYS A 72 -12.47 -9.93 -3.63
C LYS A 72 -11.68 -8.82 -4.31
N THR A 73 -12.38 -7.98 -5.06
CA THR A 73 -11.91 -6.65 -5.49
C THR A 73 -11.25 -5.94 -4.31
N LEU A 74 -10.22 -5.11 -4.56
CA LEU A 74 -9.65 -4.29 -3.48
C LEU A 74 -10.78 -3.46 -2.85
N GLU A 75 -11.06 -3.72 -1.57
CA GLU A 75 -12.27 -3.25 -0.89
C GLU A 75 -12.28 -1.72 -0.64
N GLY A 76 -11.13 -1.05 -0.81
CA GLY A 76 -10.99 0.41 -0.69
C GLY A 76 -9.57 0.82 -0.28
N LEU A 77 -9.34 2.12 -0.19
CA LEU A 77 -8.04 2.68 0.21
C LEU A 77 -7.67 2.32 1.66
N SER A 78 -8.66 2.17 2.54
CA SER A 78 -8.48 1.70 3.93
C SER A 78 -7.85 0.30 3.96
N THR A 79 -8.48 -0.65 3.25
CA THR A 79 -7.99 -2.03 3.16
C THR A 79 -6.60 -2.09 2.50
N VAL A 80 -6.32 -1.19 1.56
CA VAL A 80 -4.98 -1.10 0.95
C VAL A 80 -3.93 -0.67 1.96
N GLU A 81 -4.22 0.36 2.76
CA GLU A 81 -3.31 0.83 3.81
C GLU A 81 -3.09 -0.24 4.89
N ASP A 82 -4.16 -0.90 5.34
CA ASP A 82 -4.11 -1.95 6.36
C ASP A 82 -3.25 -3.15 5.92
N ASN A 83 -3.44 -3.63 4.69
CA ASN A 83 -2.65 -4.73 4.15
C ASN A 83 -1.17 -4.35 4.01
N LEU A 84 -0.87 -3.15 3.50
CA LEU A 84 0.52 -2.67 3.39
C LEU A 84 1.15 -2.48 4.77
N HIS A 85 0.39 -1.99 5.75
CA HIS A 85 0.86 -1.89 7.13
C HIS A 85 1.18 -3.26 7.71
N THR A 86 0.33 -4.26 7.47
CA THR A 86 0.53 -5.64 7.92
C THR A 86 1.81 -6.23 7.32
N PHE A 87 2.04 -6.07 6.01
CA PHE A 87 3.29 -6.52 5.39
C PHE A 87 4.51 -5.80 5.96
N GLN A 88 4.42 -4.50 6.19
CA GLN A 88 5.51 -3.74 6.81
C GLN A 88 5.84 -4.30 8.20
N GLU A 89 4.82 -4.54 9.03
CA GLU A 89 4.98 -5.04 10.40
C GLU A 89 5.62 -6.42 10.45
N ILE A 90 5.19 -7.33 9.57
CA ILE A 90 5.79 -8.66 9.45
C ILE A 90 7.27 -8.54 9.07
N LEU A 91 7.57 -7.79 8.00
CA LEU A 91 8.91 -7.73 7.46
C LEU A 91 9.88 -6.93 8.34
N SER A 92 9.41 -5.96 9.13
CA SER A 92 10.24 -5.22 10.09
C SER A 92 10.50 -6.00 11.37
N SER A 93 9.64 -6.95 11.72
CA SER A 93 9.74 -7.74 12.96
C SER A 93 10.60 -8.99 12.82
N LEU A 94 10.97 -9.36 11.59
CA LEU A 94 11.71 -10.59 11.31
C LEU A 94 13.17 -10.24 10.93
N PRO A 95 14.17 -10.96 11.47
CA PRO A 95 15.55 -10.78 11.10
C PRO A 95 15.80 -11.35 9.69
N MET A 96 15.59 -10.51 8.68
CA MET A 96 15.79 -10.81 7.26
C MET A 96 16.90 -9.89 6.73
N GLU A 97 17.83 -10.45 5.95
CA GLU A 97 18.93 -9.68 5.37
C GLU A 97 18.43 -8.74 4.26
N GLU A 98 19.09 -7.59 4.09
CA GLU A 98 18.89 -6.67 2.94
C GLU A 98 17.44 -6.17 2.72
N MET A 99 16.65 -6.04 3.78
CA MET A 99 15.23 -5.63 3.70
C MET A 99 14.99 -4.12 3.68
N ASP A 100 16.00 -3.30 4.00
CA ASP A 100 15.85 -1.85 4.23
C ASP A 100 15.14 -1.13 3.08
N GLN A 101 15.54 -1.44 1.84
CA GLN A 101 14.97 -0.82 0.66
C GLN A 101 13.52 -1.28 0.40
N ILE A 102 13.18 -2.54 0.68
CA ILE A 102 11.80 -3.05 0.53
C ILE A 102 10.91 -2.41 1.60
N LEU A 103 11.38 -2.30 2.85
CA LEU A 103 10.66 -1.65 3.94
C LEU A 103 10.42 -0.16 3.66
N ALA A 104 11.43 0.55 3.15
CA ALA A 104 11.31 1.95 2.77
C ALA A 104 10.28 2.15 1.65
N ASP A 105 10.27 1.28 0.65
CA ASP A 105 9.27 1.31 -0.42
C ASP A 105 7.84 1.11 0.13
N ILE A 106 7.63 0.11 0.98
CA ILE A 106 6.30 -0.17 1.56
C ILE A 106 5.83 1.03 2.38
N PHE A 107 6.72 1.60 3.20
CA PHE A 107 6.42 2.80 3.98
C PHE A 107 6.01 3.97 3.07
N ASN A 108 6.80 4.26 2.03
CA ASN A 108 6.50 5.33 1.09
C ASN A 108 5.19 5.07 0.33
N LEU A 109 4.91 3.83 -0.05
CA LEU A 109 3.66 3.45 -0.71
C LEU A 109 2.47 3.69 0.21
N ARG A 110 2.56 3.38 1.51
CA ARG A 110 1.52 3.72 2.49
C ARG A 110 1.28 5.22 2.58
N MET A 111 2.34 6.03 2.55
CA MET A 111 2.21 7.49 2.57
C MET A 111 1.48 8.01 1.33
N ILE A 112 1.77 7.43 0.15
CA ILE A 112 1.06 7.75 -1.10
C ILE A 112 -0.42 7.35 -1.00
N ILE A 113 -0.74 6.17 -0.47
CA ILE A 113 -2.13 5.71 -0.29
C ILE A 113 -2.90 6.61 0.69
N LYS A 114 -2.28 7.05 1.79
CA LYS A 114 -2.90 8.00 2.73
C LYS A 114 -3.15 9.37 2.09
N SER A 115 -2.22 9.83 1.24
CA SER A 115 -2.39 11.04 0.44
C SER A 115 -3.58 10.92 -0.52
N LEU A 116 -3.69 9.78 -1.22
CA LEU A 116 -4.81 9.48 -2.12
C LEU A 116 -6.15 9.41 -1.37
N ALA A 117 -6.19 8.78 -0.19
CA ALA A 117 -7.39 8.76 0.67
C ALA A 117 -7.82 10.18 1.07
N THR A 118 -6.86 11.04 1.39
CA THR A 118 -7.12 12.45 1.72
C THR A 118 -7.67 13.20 0.50
N SER A 119 -7.15 12.98 -0.71
CA SER A 119 -7.62 13.68 -1.92
C SER A 119 -9.05 13.31 -2.33
N VAL A 120 -9.51 12.10 -1.98
CA VAL A 120 -10.89 11.65 -2.22
C VAL A 120 -11.83 11.88 -1.01
N ASN A 121 -11.38 12.66 -0.01
CA ASN A 121 -12.15 13.04 1.19
C ASN A 121 -12.52 11.87 2.12
N CYS A 122 -11.67 10.85 2.22
CA CYS A 122 -11.82 9.84 3.26
C CYS A 122 -11.56 10.42 4.65
N ALA A 123 -12.17 9.81 5.66
CA ALA A 123 -11.72 10.00 7.04
C ALA A 123 -10.25 9.57 7.20
N PRO A 124 -9.50 10.14 8.15
CA PRO A 124 -8.14 9.68 8.43
C PRO A 124 -8.11 8.16 8.66
N LEU A 125 -7.31 7.47 7.85
CA LEU A 125 -7.15 6.02 7.96
C LEU A 125 -6.53 5.69 9.32
N LYS A 126 -7.26 4.90 10.12
CA LYS A 126 -6.80 4.43 11.44
C LYS A 126 -5.89 3.23 11.24
N SER A 127 -4.86 3.10 12.08
CA SER A 127 -4.06 1.88 12.07
C SER A 127 -4.89 0.71 12.62
N SER A 128 -4.86 -0.41 11.92
CA SER A 128 -5.37 -1.67 12.43
C SER A 128 -4.65 -2.10 13.72
N ASN A 129 -5.37 -2.84 14.57
CA ASN A 129 -4.81 -3.45 15.78
C ASN A 129 -3.93 -4.65 15.38
N MET A 130 -2.63 -4.56 15.66
CA MET A 130 -1.64 -5.58 15.29
C MET A 130 -1.33 -6.59 16.41
N SER A 131 -1.97 -6.52 17.57
CA SER A 131 -1.64 -7.35 18.75
C SER A 131 -1.64 -8.87 18.47
N HIS A 132 -2.60 -9.37 17.68
CA HIS A 132 -2.64 -10.78 17.29
C HIS A 132 -1.47 -11.16 16.38
N LEU A 133 -1.13 -10.28 15.43
CA LEU A 133 -0.01 -10.47 14.52
C LEU A 133 1.33 -10.45 15.27
N GLU A 134 1.53 -9.48 16.15
CA GLU A 134 2.72 -9.36 17.00
C GLU A 134 2.89 -10.62 17.88
N SER A 135 1.81 -11.10 18.50
CA SER A 135 1.82 -12.33 19.29
C SER A 135 2.20 -13.56 18.46
N PHE A 136 1.66 -13.67 17.24
CA PHE A 136 2.00 -14.72 16.30
C PHE A 136 3.47 -14.68 15.90
N LEU A 137 4.00 -13.51 15.51
CA LEU A 137 5.39 -13.34 15.10
C LEU A 137 6.35 -13.66 16.24
N LYS A 138 6.04 -13.22 17.46
CA LYS A 138 6.83 -13.52 18.66
C LYS A 138 6.84 -15.02 18.97
N THR A 139 5.69 -15.68 18.89
CA THR A 139 5.57 -17.12 19.16
C THR A 139 6.33 -17.95 18.11
N ASN A 140 6.40 -17.47 16.88
CA ASN A 140 6.94 -18.20 15.74
C ASN A 140 8.27 -17.62 15.21
N ALA A 141 9.00 -16.87 16.04
CA ALA A 141 10.25 -16.19 15.65
C ALA A 141 11.32 -17.15 15.09
N ALA A 142 11.32 -18.41 15.53
CA ALA A 142 12.21 -19.45 14.99
C ALA A 142 11.98 -19.72 13.48
N PHE A 143 10.78 -19.45 12.96
CA PHE A 143 10.39 -19.64 11.56
C PHE A 143 10.47 -18.35 10.73
N HIS A 144 11.23 -17.35 11.18
CA HIS A 144 11.33 -16.03 10.54
C HIS A 144 11.62 -16.09 9.04
N VAL A 145 12.54 -16.95 8.58
CA VAL A 145 12.83 -17.11 7.15
C VAL A 145 11.59 -17.56 6.38
N THR A 146 10.89 -18.59 6.88
CA THR A 146 9.67 -19.11 6.22
C THR A 146 8.57 -18.05 6.19
N ILE A 147 8.29 -17.39 7.32
CA ILE A 147 7.24 -16.37 7.43
C ILE A 147 7.58 -15.18 6.53
N GLY A 148 8.82 -14.69 6.59
CA GLY A 148 9.29 -13.56 5.78
C GLY A 148 9.17 -13.85 4.29
N ASN A 149 9.52 -15.06 3.86
CA ASN A 149 9.40 -15.43 2.46
C ASN A 149 7.95 -15.55 1.98
N VAL A 150 7.05 -16.13 2.79
CA VAL A 150 5.61 -16.14 2.47
C VAL A 150 5.06 -14.73 2.40
N ALA A 151 5.48 -13.84 3.32
CA ALA A 151 5.10 -12.44 3.31
C ALA A 151 5.59 -11.72 2.04
N LEU A 152 6.83 -11.95 1.60
CA LEU A 152 7.38 -11.41 0.36
C LEU A 152 6.62 -11.89 -0.89
N GLU A 153 6.33 -13.19 -0.96
CA GLU A 153 5.57 -13.76 -2.08
C GLU A 153 4.16 -13.15 -2.17
N ARG A 154 3.47 -13.07 -1.02
CA ARG A 154 2.13 -12.48 -0.94
C ARG A 154 2.15 -10.99 -1.20
N LEU A 155 3.15 -10.26 -0.71
CA LEU A 155 3.34 -8.84 -0.99
C LEU A 155 3.54 -8.63 -2.50
N GLN A 156 4.37 -9.43 -3.16
CA GLN A 156 4.58 -9.32 -4.61
C GLN A 156 3.27 -9.48 -5.38
N LYS A 157 2.49 -10.53 -5.06
CA LYS A 157 1.16 -10.76 -5.67
C LYS A 157 0.21 -9.60 -5.36
N TYR A 158 0.25 -9.08 -4.14
CA TYR A 158 -0.59 -7.97 -3.70
C TYR A 158 -0.28 -6.67 -4.45
N LEU A 159 1.00 -6.33 -4.62
CA LEU A 159 1.46 -5.16 -5.37
C LEU A 159 1.05 -5.25 -6.85
N LEU A 160 1.16 -6.43 -7.46
CA LEU A 160 0.67 -6.66 -8.82
C LEU A 160 -0.86 -6.47 -8.93
N LYS A 161 -1.61 -6.92 -7.92
CA LYS A 161 -3.06 -6.66 -7.82
C LYS A 161 -3.34 -5.17 -7.65
N LEU A 162 -2.61 -4.47 -6.79
CA LEU A 162 -2.73 -3.02 -6.58
C LEU A 162 -2.51 -2.26 -7.90
N ILE A 163 -1.42 -2.53 -8.61
CA ILE A 163 -1.08 -1.89 -9.89
C ILE A 163 -2.24 -1.96 -10.89
N ARG A 164 -2.91 -3.12 -10.98
CA ARG A 164 -4.04 -3.37 -11.91
C ARG A 164 -5.32 -2.66 -11.53
N ASN A 165 -5.50 -2.32 -10.25
CA ASN A 165 -6.76 -1.82 -9.70
C ASN A 165 -6.66 -0.38 -9.17
N LEU A 166 -5.48 0.27 -9.20
CA LEU A 166 -5.25 1.63 -8.70
C LEU A 166 -6.25 2.66 -9.24
N ASP A 167 -6.62 2.56 -10.52
CA ASP A 167 -7.54 3.52 -11.16
C ASP A 167 -8.99 3.36 -10.66
N GLN A 168 -9.32 2.18 -10.12
CA GLN A 168 -10.63 1.86 -9.55
C GLN A 168 -10.76 2.25 -8.07
N LEU A 169 -9.65 2.55 -7.40
CA LEU A 169 -9.64 2.99 -6.00
C LEU A 169 -10.09 4.45 -5.91
N LYS A 170 -11.38 4.63 -5.61
CA LYS A 170 -12.00 5.96 -5.43
C LYS A 170 -12.61 6.15 -4.04
N ASN A 171 -12.59 5.09 -3.23
CA ASN A 171 -13.36 5.00 -2.01
C ASN A 171 -12.48 4.51 -0.86
N CYS A 172 -12.88 4.91 0.34
CA CYS A 172 -12.64 4.19 1.57
C CYS A 172 -13.94 3.47 1.96
#